data_AF-A0A0V0WJ33-F1
#
_entry.id   AF-A0A0V0WJ33-F1
#
_cell.length_a   1.000
_cell.length_b   1.000
_cell.length_c   1.000
_cell.angle_alpha   90.00
_cell.angle_beta   90.00
_cell.angle_gamma   90.00
#
_symmetry.space_group_name_H-M   'P 1'
#
loop_
_entity.id
_entity.type
_entity.pdbx_description
1 polymer ?
#
loop_
_entity_poly.entity_id
_entity_poly.type
_entity_poly.pdbx_seq_one_letter_code
_entity_poly.pdbx_strand_id
1 'polypeptide(L)'
;MLIVACDMRCSEEVLTVVSMLSVPSVFYRPKGREEDGDAKREKFQVPESDHLTLLNVYQQWRVHRYSASWCAEHFVHVKAMRKVREIRAQLKDIMDQQKMRIQSCGTDWDIVR
;
A
#
# COMPACT_ATOMS: atom_id res chain seq x y z
N MET A 1 -2.28 -15.42 5.05
CA MET A 1 -1.69 -14.07 5.22
C MET A 1 -2.45 -13.21 6.21
N LEU A 2 -3.73 -12.83 5.97
CA LEU A 2 -4.49 -11.97 6.91
C LEU A 2 -4.76 -12.60 8.29
N ILE A 3 -4.99 -13.92 8.35
CA ILE A 3 -5.25 -14.63 9.61
C ILE A 3 -3.99 -14.65 10.50
N VAL A 4 -2.82 -14.90 9.90
CA VAL A 4 -1.52 -14.92 10.61
C VAL A 4 -1.09 -13.50 11.05
N ALA A 5 -1.45 -12.47 10.28
CA ALA A 5 -1.16 -11.08 10.63
C ALA A 5 -1.88 -10.59 11.91
N CYS A 6 -3.07 -11.14 12.20
CA CYS A 6 -3.76 -10.88 13.46
C CYS A 6 -3.01 -11.44 14.67
N ASP A 7 -2.33 -12.58 14.52
CA ASP A 7 -1.49 -13.15 15.58
C ASP A 7 -0.19 -12.35 15.77
N MET A 8 0.29 -11.69 14.71
CA MET A 8 1.53 -10.92 14.70
C MET A 8 1.35 -9.41 14.99
N ARG A 9 0.14 -8.96 15.32
CA ARG A 9 -0.19 -7.54 15.60
C ARG A 9 0.16 -6.55 14.47
N CYS A 10 0.31 -7.02 13.23
CA CYS A 10 0.58 -6.21 12.04
C CYS A 10 -0.62 -6.20 11.06
N SER A 11 -1.82 -6.45 11.58
CA SER A 11 -3.03 -6.59 10.79
C SER A 11 -3.38 -5.32 10.02
N GLU A 12 -2.98 -4.12 10.47
CA GLU A 12 -3.21 -2.87 9.73
C GLU A 12 -2.32 -2.75 8.47
N GLU A 13 -1.04 -3.10 8.59
CA GLU A 13 -0.03 -3.08 7.55
C GLU A 13 -0.34 -4.14 6.49
N VAL A 14 -0.63 -5.37 6.93
CA VAL A 14 -1.00 -6.47 6.03
C VAL A 14 -2.32 -6.19 5.32
N LEU A 15 -3.31 -5.59 5.99
CA LEU A 15 -4.54 -5.14 5.33
C LEU A 15 -4.24 -4.13 4.21
N THR A 16 -3.27 -3.23 4.40
CA THR A 16 -2.85 -2.28 3.35
C THR A 16 -2.19 -3.01 2.18
N VAL A 17 -1.23 -3.89 2.45
CA VAL A 17 -0.50 -4.65 1.43
C VAL A 17 -1.47 -5.51 0.62
N VAL A 18 -2.37 -6.25 1.27
CA VAL A 18 -3.38 -7.08 0.59
C VAL A 18 -4.28 -6.22 -0.29
N SER A 19 -4.67 -5.03 0.18
CA SER A 19 -5.48 -4.10 -0.61
C SER A 19 -4.72 -3.58 -1.83
N MET A 20 -3.42 -3.29 -1.71
CA MET A 20 -2.55 -2.86 -2.80
C MET A 20 -2.30 -3.96 -3.83
N LEU A 21 -2.20 -5.22 -3.40
CA LEU A 21 -2.06 -6.38 -4.29
C LEU A 21 -3.36 -6.75 -5.01
N SER A 22 -4.50 -6.31 -4.47
CA SER A 22 -5.84 -6.59 -5.04
C SER A 22 -6.19 -5.72 -6.25
N VAL A 23 -5.39 -4.70 -6.56
CA VAL A 23 -5.55 -3.86 -7.75
C VAL A 23 -4.45 -4.17 -8.78
N PRO A 24 -4.72 -3.96 -10.08
CA PRO A 24 -3.67 -4.02 -11.10
C PRO A 24 -2.57 -2.97 -10.83
N SER A 25 -1.42 -3.13 -11.50
CA SER A 25 -0.20 -2.31 -11.31
C SER A 25 -0.50 -0.86 -10.91
N VAL A 26 -0.09 -0.50 -9.70
CA VAL A 26 -0.30 0.83 -9.12
C VAL A 26 0.56 1.88 -9.81
N PHE A 27 1.73 1.47 -10.32
CA PHE A 27 2.65 2.33 -11.05
C PHE A 27 2.38 2.29 -12.56
N TYR A 28 2.58 3.44 -13.21
CA TYR A 28 2.51 3.54 -14.67
C TYR A 28 3.78 4.17 -15.23
N ARG A 29 4.20 3.70 -16.41
CA ARG A 29 5.33 4.25 -17.14
C ARG A 29 4.84 5.02 -18.36
N PRO A 30 4.82 6.37 -18.31
CA PRO A 30 4.46 7.16 -19.48
C PRO A 30 5.56 7.08 -20.54
N LYS A 31 5.18 6.76 -21.78
CA LYS A 31 6.09 6.73 -22.93
C LYS A 31 6.75 8.11 -23.10
N GLY A 32 8.09 8.16 -23.11
CA GLY A 32 8.87 9.40 -23.24
C GLY A 32 9.30 10.07 -21.93
N ARG A 33 8.90 9.54 -20.76
CA ARG A 33 9.45 9.92 -19.44
C ARG A 33 9.72 8.69 -18.57
N GLU A 34 10.22 7.64 -19.22
CA GLU A 34 10.46 6.34 -18.57
C GLU A 34 11.56 6.44 -17.52
N GLU A 35 12.64 7.19 -17.81
CA GLU A 35 13.74 7.45 -16.86
C GLU A 35 13.28 8.21 -15.61
N ASP A 36 12.43 9.24 -15.77
CA ASP A 36 11.87 9.99 -14.63
C ASP A 36 10.95 9.11 -13.75
N GLY A 37 10.18 8.24 -14.40
CA GLY A 37 9.29 7.29 -13.73
C GLY A 37 10.06 6.27 -12.90
N ASP A 38 11.11 5.71 -13.48
CA ASP A 38 11.95 4.72 -12.81
C ASP A 38 12.79 5.34 -11.70
N ALA A 39 13.35 6.55 -11.89
CA ALA A 39 14.08 7.27 -10.84
C ALA A 39 13.20 7.60 -9.62
N LYS A 40 11.91 7.94 -9.84
CA LYS A 40 10.98 8.13 -8.72
C LYS A 40 10.59 6.82 -8.07
N ARG A 41 10.38 5.76 -8.85
CA ARG A 41 10.05 4.43 -8.33
C ARG A 41 11.18 3.87 -7.46
N GLU A 42 12.42 4.05 -7.87
CA GLU A 42 13.61 3.64 -7.12
C GLU A 42 13.66 4.29 -5.72
N LYS A 43 13.22 5.54 -5.58
CA LYS A 43 13.12 6.21 -4.27
C LYS A 43 12.10 5.59 -3.32
N PHE A 44 11.08 4.90 -3.86
CA PHE A 44 10.10 4.17 -3.05
C PHE A 44 10.51 2.74 -2.77
N GLN A 45 11.45 2.22 -3.57
CA GLN A 45 11.86 0.83 -3.52
C GLN A 45 12.58 0.58 -2.20
N VAL A 46 11.97 -0.26 -1.38
CA VAL A 46 12.62 -0.80 -0.19
C VAL A 46 13.45 -1.98 -0.70
N PRO A 47 14.80 -1.92 -0.61
CA PRO A 47 15.63 -3.06 -0.95
C PRO A 47 15.12 -4.25 -0.14
N GLU A 48 14.95 -5.40 -0.80
CA GLU A 48 14.58 -6.69 -0.19
C GLU A 48 13.06 -6.97 0.00
N SER A 49 12.13 -6.03 -0.24
CA SER A 49 10.68 -6.37 -0.20
C SER A 49 9.77 -5.49 -1.06
N ASP A 50 9.16 -6.12 -2.08
CA ASP A 50 8.13 -5.51 -2.93
C ASP A 50 6.85 -5.17 -2.14
N HIS A 51 6.50 -5.98 -1.13
CA HIS A 51 5.36 -5.73 -0.27
C HIS A 51 5.55 -4.46 0.59
N LEU A 52 6.76 -4.25 1.12
CA LEU A 52 7.10 -3.04 1.86
C LEU A 52 7.09 -1.81 0.96
N THR A 53 7.52 -1.94 -0.29
CA THR A 53 7.43 -0.87 -1.29
C THR A 53 5.98 -0.43 -1.50
N LEU A 54 5.03 -1.37 -1.65
CA LEU A 54 3.61 -1.05 -1.77
C LEU A 54 3.06 -0.36 -0.51
N LEU A 55 3.45 -0.83 0.67
CA LEU A 55 3.06 -0.23 1.94
C LEU A 55 3.56 1.22 2.05
N ASN A 56 4.83 1.46 1.72
CA ASN A 56 5.46 2.78 1.72
C ASN A 56 4.71 3.75 0.79
N VAL A 57 4.39 3.33 -0.44
CA VAL A 57 3.64 4.16 -1.41
C VAL A 57 2.27 4.56 -0.85
N TYR A 58 1.53 3.60 -0.27
CA TYR A 58 0.22 3.89 0.30
C TYR A 58 0.32 4.84 1.51
N GLN A 59 1.31 4.63 2.38
CA GLN A 59 1.54 5.50 3.53
C GLN A 59 1.89 6.93 3.11
N GLN A 60 2.77 7.11 2.13
CA GLN A 60 3.10 8.44 1.60
C GLN A 60 1.88 9.09 0.96
N TRP A 61 1.11 8.37 0.15
CA TRP A 61 -0.13 8.89 -0.42
C TRP A 61 -1.13 9.34 0.65
N ARG A 62 -1.24 8.57 1.75
CA ARG A 62 -2.06 8.91 2.92
C ARG A 62 -1.57 10.17 3.63
N VAL A 63 -0.27 10.33 3.86
CA VAL A 63 0.33 11.53 4.47
C VAL A 63 0.08 12.77 3.60
N HIS A 64 0.15 12.60 2.27
CA HIS A 64 -0.21 13.63 1.30
C HIS A 64 -1.73 13.76 1.06
N ARG A 65 -2.55 13.39 2.06
CA ARG A 65 -4.01 13.55 2.08
C ARG A 65 -4.73 12.96 0.87
N TYR A 66 -4.24 11.82 0.36
CA TYR A 66 -4.80 11.15 -0.81
C TYR A 66 -4.80 12.03 -2.07
N SER A 67 -3.79 12.90 -2.20
CA SER A 67 -3.70 13.86 -3.30
C SER A 67 -3.58 13.18 -4.67
N ALA A 68 -4.38 13.65 -5.62
CA ALA A 68 -4.27 13.26 -7.02
C ALA A 68 -3.04 13.87 -7.70
N SER A 69 -2.61 15.08 -7.28
CA SER A 69 -1.40 15.70 -7.80
C SER A 69 -0.15 14.91 -7.39
N TRP A 70 -0.12 14.43 -6.14
CA TRP A 70 0.96 13.57 -5.65
C TRP A 70 1.08 12.29 -6.48
N CYS A 71 -0.04 11.64 -6.78
CA CYS A 71 -0.05 10.47 -7.66
C CYS A 71 0.51 10.78 -9.06
N ALA A 72 0.10 11.90 -9.65
CA ALA A 72 0.59 12.30 -10.98
C ALA A 72 2.09 12.60 -10.97
N GLU A 73 2.58 13.26 -9.92
CA GLU A 73 4.01 13.53 -9.73
C GLU A 73 4.81 12.25 -9.54
N HIS A 74 4.28 11.24 -8.87
CA HIS A 74 4.99 9.99 -8.55
C HIS A 74 4.64 8.83 -9.49
N PHE A 75 4.00 9.12 -10.63
CA PHE A 75 3.64 8.13 -11.65
C PHE A 75 2.80 6.96 -11.11
N VAL A 76 1.89 7.30 -10.19
CA VAL A 76 0.94 6.38 -9.56
C VAL A 76 -0.46 6.59 -10.16
N HIS A 77 -1.15 5.50 -10.47
CA HIS A 77 -2.52 5.55 -10.95
C HIS A 77 -3.49 5.95 -9.82
N VAL A 78 -3.98 7.20 -9.85
CA VAL A 78 -5.00 7.70 -8.90
C VAL A 78 -6.22 6.79 -8.83
N LYS A 79 -6.69 6.28 -9.98
CA LYS A 79 -7.84 5.38 -10.06
C LYS A 79 -7.58 4.06 -9.33
N ALA A 80 -6.39 3.49 -9.49
CA ALA A 80 -5.98 2.28 -8.78
C ALA A 80 -5.91 2.54 -7.27
N MET A 81 -5.27 3.63 -6.83
CA MET A 81 -5.16 3.99 -5.41
C MET A 81 -6.51 4.25 -4.73
N ARG A 82 -7.46 4.88 -5.44
CA ARG A 82 -8.84 5.01 -4.94
C ARG A 82 -9.48 3.64 -4.74
N LYS A 83 -9.28 2.72 -5.70
CA LYS A 83 -9.80 1.35 -5.60
C LYS A 83 -9.19 0.57 -4.44
N VAL A 84 -7.88 0.72 -4.19
CA VAL A 84 -7.20 0.17 -3.01
C VAL A 84 -7.90 0.61 -1.73
N ARG A 85 -8.22 1.90 -1.62
CA ARG A 85 -8.84 2.45 -0.41
C ARG A 85 -10.26 1.92 -0.19
N GLU A 86 -11.03 1.73 -1.25
CA GLU A 86 -12.34 1.06 -1.19
C GLU A 86 -12.21 -0.39 -0.72
N ILE A 87 -11.29 -1.16 -1.32
CA ILE A 87 -11.04 -2.56 -0.95
C ILE A 87 -10.59 -2.66 0.51
N ARG A 88 -9.69 -1.78 0.94
CA ARG A 88 -9.23 -1.69 2.33
C ARG A 88 -10.38 -1.46 3.29
N ALA A 89 -11.30 -0.56 2.97
CA ALA A 89 -12.47 -0.29 3.80
C ALA A 89 -13.38 -1.53 3.90
N GLN A 90 -13.67 -2.19 2.77
CA GLN A 90 -14.48 -3.40 2.75
C GLN A 90 -13.85 -4.54 3.56
N LEU A 91 -12.54 -4.77 3.37
CA LEU A 91 -11.81 -5.79 4.11
C LEU A 91 -11.78 -5.48 5.61
N LYS A 92 -11.64 -4.19 5.98
CA LYS A 92 -11.72 -3.76 7.37
C LYS A 92 -13.09 -4.08 7.98
N ASP A 93 -14.16 -3.75 7.27
CA ASP A 93 -15.53 -4.01 7.73
C ASP A 93 -15.78 -5.52 7.91
N ILE A 94 -15.27 -6.36 7.00
CA ILE A 94 -15.34 -7.82 7.12
C ILE A 94 -14.56 -8.31 8.35
N MET A 95 -13.34 -7.80 8.57
CA MET A 95 -12.54 -8.15 9.76
C MET A 95 -13.24 -7.76 11.06
N ASP A 96 -13.85 -6.57 11.11
CA ASP A 96 -14.62 -6.09 12.26
C ASP A 96 -15.86 -6.99 12.51
N GLN A 97 -16.58 -7.38 11.45
CA GLN A 97 -17.71 -8.33 11.54
C GLN A 97 -17.28 -9.71 12.06
N GLN A 98 -16.10 -10.19 11.66
CA GLN A 98 -15.53 -11.45 12.11
C GLN A 98 -14.88 -11.35 13.50
N LYS A 99 -14.99 -10.20 14.19
CA LYS A 99 -14.37 -9.90 15.50
C LYS A 99 -12.84 -10.10 15.50
N MET A 100 -12.20 -9.92 14.36
CA MET A 100 -10.74 -9.96 14.25
C MET A 100 -10.15 -8.68 14.82
N ARG A 101 -9.18 -8.78 15.73
CA ARG A 101 -8.49 -7.60 16.28
C ARG A 101 -7.56 -7.00 15.22
N ILE A 102 -7.88 -5.79 14.77
CA ILE A 102 -7.00 -4.99 13.91
C ILE A 102 -6.03 -4.25 14.82
N GLN A 103 -4.74 -4.59 14.72
CA GLN A 103 -3.65 -3.92 15.44
C GLN A 103 -2.58 -3.49 14.43
N SER A 104 -2.01 -2.31 14.62
CA SER A 104 -0.83 -1.85 13.89
C SER A 104 0.42 -2.24 14.66
N CYS A 105 1.44 -2.73 13.96
CA CYS A 105 2.74 -3.05 14.57
C CYS A 105 3.62 -1.79 14.74
N GLY A 106 3.14 -0.61 14.38
CA GLY A 106 3.87 0.64 14.58
C GLY A 106 5.10 0.74 13.69
N THR A 107 6.30 0.67 14.29
CA THR A 107 7.60 0.81 13.61
C THR A 107 8.39 -0.51 13.53
N ASP A 108 7.83 -1.62 14.02
CA ASP A 108 8.44 -2.94 13.88
C ASP A 108 8.15 -3.52 12.48
N TRP A 109 8.97 -3.10 11.52
CA TRP A 109 8.93 -3.57 10.13
C TRP A 109 9.45 -5.00 9.98
N ASP A 110 10.22 -5.51 10.95
CA ASP A 110 10.71 -6.90 10.98
C ASP A 110 9.59 -7.94 11.05
N ILE A 111 8.42 -7.57 11.56
CA ILE A 111 7.25 -8.44 11.66
C ILE A 111 6.54 -8.59 10.30
N VAL A 112 6.75 -7.68 9.35
CA VAL A 112 6.09 -7.69 8.02
C VAL A 112 6.95 -8.40 6.95
N ARG A 113 8.16 -8.82 7.33
CA ARG A 113 9.14 -9.50 6.48
C ARG A 113 8.87 -11.01 6.41
#